data_AF-A0A392NQK7-F1
#
_entry.id   AF-A0A392NQK7-F1
#
_cell.length_a   1.000
_cell.length_b   1.000
_cell.length_c   1.000
_cell.angle_alpha   90.00
_cell.angle_beta   90.00
_cell.angle_gamma   90.00
#
_symmetry.space_group_name_H-M   'P 1'
#
loop_
_entity.id
_entity.type
_entity.pdbx_description
1 polymer ?
#
loop_
_entity_poly.entity_id
_entity_poly.type
_entity_poly.pdbx_seq_one_letter_code
_entity_poly.pdbx_strand_id
1 'polypeptide(L)'
;MCKEEMKVLMYMFCKLVLDACGFGATSGIQILEDKALVTISSNRIQMHDLLQKMALDIVRNDQGKRSRLRDIEDVRDLLKSNKGADVVEGMLFDLSQKRISLNVKPETFNMMVDLRFLKLYVPLGMKRLTTLSHSDQGIMQFSDKLRYLESVSGMGTL
;
A
#
# COMPACT_ATOMS: atom_id res chain seq x y z
N MET A 1 -18.43 24.28 12.62
CA MET A 1 -17.48 23.47 13.42
C MET A 1 -17.01 22.31 12.55
N CYS A 2 -15.91 22.52 11.83
CA CYS A 2 -15.34 21.54 10.91
C CYS A 2 -14.78 20.36 11.71
N LYS A 3 -15.35 19.17 11.51
CA LYS A 3 -14.71 17.91 11.89
C LYS A 3 -13.82 17.48 10.72
N GLU A 4 -12.66 18.10 10.62
CA GLU A 4 -11.58 17.68 9.73
C GLU A 4 -10.58 16.90 10.58
N GLU A 5 -10.75 15.57 10.60
CA GLU A 5 -9.72 14.68 11.12
C GLU A 5 -8.51 14.76 10.16
N MET A 6 -7.51 15.56 10.54
CA MET A 6 -6.17 15.51 9.97
C MET A 6 -5.71 14.05 9.99
N LYS A 7 -5.78 13.35 8.86
CA LYS A 7 -5.33 11.96 8.75
C LYS A 7 -3.81 11.92 8.75
N VAL A 8 -3.29 11.90 9.96
CA VAL A 8 -1.88 11.80 10.31
C VAL A 8 -1.27 10.51 9.73
N LEU A 9 -0.24 10.64 8.90
CA LEU A 9 0.63 9.51 8.55
C LEU A 9 1.89 9.54 9.43
N MET A 10 2.32 8.37 9.91
CA MET A 10 3.57 8.27 10.69
C MET A 10 4.76 8.59 9.77
N TYR A 11 5.62 9.53 10.17
CA TYR A 11 6.77 9.99 9.38
C TYR A 11 7.68 8.83 8.95
N MET A 12 7.96 7.90 9.87
CA MET A 12 8.78 6.72 9.59
C MET A 12 8.17 5.79 8.53
N PHE A 13 6.84 5.64 8.53
CA PHE A 13 6.15 4.82 7.52
C PHE A 13 6.19 5.48 6.15
N CYS A 14 5.96 6.80 6.07
CA CYS A 14 6.09 7.55 4.83
C CYS A 14 7.50 7.47 4.26
N LYS A 15 8.53 7.60 5.10
CA LYS A 15 9.91 7.44 4.66
C LYS A 15 10.18 6.07 4.08
N LEU A 16 9.78 5.03 4.80
CA LEU A 16 9.98 3.65 4.40
C LEU A 16 9.33 3.34 3.05
N VAL A 17 8.09 3.80 2.83
CA VAL A 17 7.38 3.62 1.55
C VAL A 17 8.08 4.35 0.42
N LEU A 18 8.46 5.61 0.63
CA LEU A 18 9.09 6.44 -0.39
C LEU A 18 10.50 5.92 -0.76
N ASP A 19 11.28 5.50 0.23
CA ASP A 19 12.62 4.92 0.01
C ASP A 19 12.52 3.54 -0.66
N ALA A 20 11.56 2.69 -0.28
CA ALA A 20 11.30 1.43 -0.96
C ALA A 20 10.98 1.64 -2.45
N CYS A 21 10.31 2.74 -2.78
CA CYS A 21 10.01 3.14 -4.16
C CYS A 21 11.13 3.96 -4.83
N GLY A 22 12.28 4.16 -4.19
CA GLY A 22 13.43 4.87 -4.75
C GLY A 22 13.28 6.38 -4.87
N PHE A 23 12.36 7.00 -4.12
CA PHE A 23 12.06 8.43 -4.23
C PHE A 23 12.89 9.35 -3.34
N GLY A 24 13.87 8.82 -2.59
CA GLY A 24 14.72 9.63 -1.69
C GLY A 24 13.88 10.37 -0.65
N ALA A 25 13.29 9.63 0.28
CA ALA A 25 12.21 10.13 1.12
C ALA A 25 12.60 11.34 1.97
N THR A 26 13.84 11.37 2.48
CA THR A 26 14.31 12.46 3.34
C THR A 26 14.31 13.79 2.59
N SER A 27 14.90 13.84 1.39
CA SER A 27 14.92 15.07 0.58
C SER A 27 13.53 15.40 0.04
N GLY A 28 12.77 14.41 -0.40
CA GLY A 28 11.40 14.61 -0.88
C GLY A 28 10.48 15.22 0.17
N ILE A 29 10.50 14.69 1.40
CA ILE A 29 9.68 15.21 2.51
C ILE A 29 10.15 16.62 2.92
N GLN A 30 11.45 16.87 2.98
CA GLN A 30 11.97 18.20 3.31
C GLN A 30 11.50 19.25 2.30
N ILE A 31 11.55 18.95 1.01
CA ILE A 31 11.06 19.85 -0.05
C ILE A 31 9.56 20.14 0.11
N LEU A 32 8.77 19.14 0.51
CA LEU A 32 7.33 19.33 0.75
C LEU A 32 7.07 20.21 1.98
N GLU A 33 7.89 20.08 3.02
CA GLU A 33 7.83 20.92 4.22
C GLU A 33 8.25 22.37 3.92
N ASP A 34 9.36 22.56 3.19
CA ASP A 34 9.86 23.87 2.78
C ASP A 34 8.84 24.64 1.91
N LYS A 35 8.01 23.90 1.16
CA LYS A 35 6.91 24.45 0.36
C LYS A 35 5.59 24.60 1.13
N ALA A 36 5.59 24.36 2.43
CA ALA A 36 4.41 24.36 3.30
C ALA A 36 3.27 23.45 2.82
N LEU A 37 3.59 22.40 2.05
CA LEU A 37 2.61 21.42 1.57
C LEU A 37 2.34 20.33 2.62
N VAL A 38 3.31 20.10 3.49
CA VAL A 38 3.18 19.25 4.66
C VAL A 38 3.79 19.93 5.88
N THR A 39 3.39 19.48 7.07
CA THR A 39 4.00 19.89 8.34
C THR A 39 4.43 18.64 9.07
N ILE A 40 5.66 18.63 9.58
CA ILE A 40 6.15 17.54 10.41
C ILE A 40 5.98 17.93 11.88
N SER A 41 5.15 17.19 12.61
CA SER A 41 4.96 17.41 14.04
C SER A 41 4.89 16.07 14.77
N SER A 42 5.56 15.93 15.91
CA SER A 42 5.51 14.70 16.73
C SER A 42 5.74 13.40 15.94
N ASN A 43 6.75 13.38 15.06
CA ASN A 43 7.08 12.25 14.16
C ASN A 43 5.94 11.85 13.21
N ARG A 44 5.12 12.82 12.81
CA ARG A 44 3.99 12.64 11.92
C ARG A 44 4.01 13.66 10.80
N ILE A 45 3.58 13.24 9.63
CA ILE A 45 3.37 14.13 8.49
C ILE A 45 1.89 14.51 8.48
N GLN A 46 1.65 15.82 8.53
CA GLN A 46 0.33 16.42 8.42
C GLN A 46 0.22 17.11 7.05
N MET A 47 -0.93 16.96 6.40
CA MET A 47 -1.23 17.59 5.12
C MET A 47 -2.64 18.19 5.23
N HIS A 48 -2.84 19.37 4.66
CA HIS A 48 -4.17 19.97 4.60
C HIS A 48 -5.14 19.14 3.76
N ASP A 49 -6.41 19.09 4.15
CA ASP A 49 -7.45 18.28 3.49
C ASP A 49 -7.61 18.61 2.00
N LEU A 50 -7.43 19.87 1.61
CA LEU A 50 -7.45 20.29 0.20
C LEU A 50 -6.28 19.69 -0.60
N LEU A 51 -5.07 19.71 -0.04
CA LEU A 51 -3.88 19.10 -0.65
C LEU A 51 -4.03 17.58 -0.72
N GLN A 52 -4.60 16.96 0.32
CA GLN A 52 -4.89 15.54 0.31
C GLN A 52 -5.90 15.18 -0.77
N LYS A 53 -7.00 15.93 -0.89
CA LYS A 53 -8.01 15.72 -1.93
C LYS A 53 -7.37 15.87 -3.32
N MET A 54 -6.59 16.93 -3.52
CA MET A 54 -5.88 17.15 -4.78
C MET A 54 -4.90 16.00 -5.09
N ALA A 55 -4.12 15.54 -4.11
CA ALA A 55 -3.21 14.41 -4.28
C ALA A 55 -3.96 13.12 -4.63
N LEU A 56 -5.10 12.86 -3.98
CA LEU A 56 -5.96 11.71 -4.28
C LEU A 56 -6.54 11.80 -5.69
N ASP A 57 -6.98 12.97 -6.11
CA ASP A 57 -7.54 13.19 -7.44
C ASP A 57 -6.46 13.04 -8.52
N ILE A 58 -5.22 13.48 -8.27
CA ILE A 58 -4.07 13.22 -9.16
C ILE A 58 -3.80 11.71 -9.26
N VAL A 59 -3.75 11.00 -8.13
CA VAL A 59 -3.51 9.55 -8.13
C VAL A 59 -4.63 8.79 -8.84
N ARG A 60 -5.90 9.23 -8.69
CA ARG A 60 -7.05 8.64 -9.38
C ARG A 60 -7.06 8.92 -10.89
N ASN A 61 -6.65 10.12 -11.30
CA ASN A 61 -6.60 10.52 -12.71
C ASN A 61 -5.30 10.13 -13.42
N ASP A 62 -4.35 9.52 -12.72
CA ASP A 62 -3.17 8.91 -13.34
C ASP A 62 -3.56 7.63 -14.10
N GLN A 63 -4.27 7.80 -15.22
CA GLN A 63 -4.79 6.74 -16.09
C GLN A 63 -3.67 5.90 -16.74
N GLY A 64 -2.41 6.32 -16.63
CA GLY A 64 -1.28 5.76 -17.39
C GLY A 64 -0.37 4.81 -16.62
N LYS A 65 -0.38 4.81 -15.28
CA LYS A 65 0.55 4.00 -14.49
C LYS A 65 -0.12 3.41 -13.26
N ARG A 66 -0.79 2.27 -13.45
CA ARG A 66 -1.23 1.37 -12.37
C ARG A 66 -0.06 0.71 -11.62
N SER A 67 1.10 1.36 -11.56
CA SER A 67 2.24 0.84 -10.79
C SER A 67 1.97 0.80 -9.30
N ARG A 68 0.95 1.52 -8.82
CA ARG A 68 0.56 1.54 -7.41
C ARG A 68 -0.92 1.18 -7.25
N LEU A 69 -1.19 0.07 -6.59
CA LEU A 69 -2.54 -0.43 -6.37
C LEU A 69 -2.96 -0.29 -4.91
N ARG A 70 -4.12 0.34 -4.73
CA ARG A 70 -4.77 0.53 -3.43
C ARG A 70 -6.26 0.22 -3.50
N ASP A 71 -6.90 0.50 -4.64
CA ASP A 71 -8.31 0.20 -4.81
C ASP A 71 -8.54 -1.31 -4.83
N ILE A 72 -9.56 -1.74 -4.10
CA ILE A 72 -9.85 -3.16 -3.89
C ILE A 72 -10.34 -3.82 -5.18
N GLU A 73 -11.07 -3.10 -6.03
CA GLU A 73 -11.56 -3.62 -7.31
C GLU A 73 -10.39 -3.75 -8.28
N ASP A 74 -9.51 -2.76 -8.35
CA ASP A 74 -8.29 -2.84 -9.18
C ASP A 74 -7.37 -3.99 -8.72
N VAL A 75 -7.15 -4.15 -7.40
CA VAL A 75 -6.36 -5.28 -6.89
C VAL A 75 -7.05 -6.61 -7.23
N ARG A 76 -8.36 -6.73 -7.06
CA ARG A 76 -9.08 -7.97 -7.40
C ARG A 76 -8.97 -8.32 -8.87
N ASP A 77 -9.19 -7.36 -9.75
CA ASP A 77 -9.16 -7.58 -11.20
C ASP A 77 -7.75 -7.90 -11.67
N LEU A 78 -6.72 -7.29 -11.06
CA LEU A 78 -5.34 -7.65 -11.27
C LEU A 78 -5.07 -9.10 -10.83
N LEU A 79 -5.42 -9.47 -9.59
CA LEU A 79 -5.16 -10.81 -9.05
C LEU A 79 -5.93 -11.92 -9.81
N LYS A 80 -7.04 -11.59 -10.49
CA LYS A 80 -7.80 -12.54 -11.32
C LYS A 80 -7.29 -12.65 -12.75
N SER A 81 -6.91 -11.53 -13.37
CA SER A 81 -6.58 -11.48 -14.81
C SER A 81 -5.08 -11.46 -15.09
N ASN A 82 -4.26 -11.14 -14.09
CA ASN A 82 -2.82 -10.88 -14.17
C ASN A 82 -2.39 -9.82 -15.20
N LYS A 83 -3.34 -9.10 -15.81
CA LYS A 83 -3.05 -8.10 -16.84
C LYS A 83 -2.47 -6.83 -16.20
N GLY A 84 -1.30 -6.41 -16.66
CA GLY A 84 -0.61 -5.23 -16.13
C GLY A 84 0.02 -5.44 -14.75
N ALA A 85 0.20 -6.70 -14.32
CA ALA A 85 0.88 -7.02 -13.06
C ALA A 85 2.37 -6.71 -13.12
N ASP A 86 2.96 -6.79 -14.31
CA ASP A 86 4.38 -6.58 -14.60
C ASP A 86 4.86 -5.17 -14.25
N VAL A 87 3.99 -4.17 -14.36
CA VAL A 87 4.30 -2.76 -14.03
C VAL A 87 3.97 -2.38 -12.58
N VAL A 88 3.43 -3.30 -11.78
CA VAL A 88 3.05 -3.02 -10.39
C VAL A 88 4.30 -2.97 -9.51
N GLU A 89 4.56 -1.79 -8.96
CA GLU A 89 5.66 -1.50 -8.05
C GLU A 89 5.23 -1.44 -6.57
N GLY A 90 3.95 -1.20 -6.29
CA GLY A 90 3.44 -1.07 -4.94
C GLY A 90 2.01 -1.58 -4.79
N MET A 91 1.75 -2.37 -3.75
CA MET A 91 0.41 -2.87 -3.45
C MET A 91 0.09 -2.76 -1.95
N LEU A 92 -1.08 -2.19 -1.66
CA LEU A 92 -1.67 -2.14 -0.32
C LEU A 92 -3.00 -2.91 -0.35
N PHE A 93 -3.14 -3.95 0.49
CA PHE A 93 -4.28 -4.85 0.45
C PHE A 93 -4.92 -5.08 1.82
N ASP A 94 -6.23 -4.87 1.91
CA ASP A 94 -7.04 -5.07 3.10
C ASP A 94 -7.61 -6.50 3.15
N LEU A 95 -7.12 -7.27 4.12
CA LEU A 95 -7.46 -8.68 4.33
C LEU A 95 -8.80 -8.89 5.07
N SER A 96 -9.51 -7.83 5.48
CA SER A 96 -10.80 -7.92 6.17
C SER A 96 -12.03 -7.88 5.27
N GLN A 97 -11.81 -7.81 3.96
CA GLN A 97 -12.89 -7.49 3.02
C GLN A 97 -13.80 -8.70 2.73
N LYS A 98 -15.08 -8.58 3.15
CA LYS A 98 -16.12 -9.63 3.07
C LYS A 98 -16.41 -10.16 1.66
N ARG A 99 -16.15 -9.36 0.62
CA ARG A 99 -16.48 -9.71 -0.78
C ARG A 99 -15.37 -10.49 -1.50
N ILE A 100 -14.32 -10.87 -0.78
CA ILE A 100 -13.07 -11.35 -1.36
C ILE A 100 -12.60 -12.58 -0.59
N SER A 101 -13.27 -13.70 -0.83
CA SER A 101 -12.65 -15.02 -0.69
C SER A 101 -11.68 -15.24 -1.85
N LEU A 102 -10.66 -14.38 -1.98
CA LEU A 102 -9.55 -14.62 -2.90
C LEU A 102 -8.67 -15.69 -2.27
N ASN A 103 -8.66 -16.87 -2.87
CA ASN A 103 -7.62 -17.85 -2.65
C ASN A 103 -6.37 -17.34 -3.39
N VAL A 104 -5.66 -16.38 -2.79
CA VAL A 104 -4.42 -15.83 -3.36
C VAL A 104 -3.39 -16.93 -3.32
N LYS A 105 -3.05 -17.48 -4.48
CA LYS A 105 -2.04 -18.52 -4.58
C LYS A 105 -0.65 -17.90 -4.47
N PRO A 106 0.37 -18.65 -4.03
CA PRO A 106 1.74 -18.14 -3.96
C PRO A 106 2.23 -17.55 -5.29
N GLU A 107 1.79 -18.11 -6.43
CA GLU A 107 2.22 -17.70 -7.77
C GLU A 107 1.59 -16.38 -8.22
N THR A 108 0.59 -15.87 -7.49
CA THR A 108 -0.09 -14.62 -7.84
C THR A 108 0.86 -13.41 -7.85
N PHE A 109 1.88 -13.42 -6.99
CA PHE A 109 2.87 -12.33 -6.93
C PHE A 109 4.04 -12.52 -7.93
N ASN A 110 4.20 -13.69 -8.54
CA ASN A 110 5.30 -13.98 -9.47
C ASN A 110 5.26 -13.08 -10.71
N MET A 111 4.06 -12.66 -11.12
CA MET A 111 3.88 -11.78 -12.29
C MET A 111 4.13 -10.30 -11.96
N MET A 112 4.30 -9.95 -10.69
CA MET A 112 4.61 -8.58 -10.24
C MET A 112 6.12 -8.38 -10.14
N VAL A 113 6.79 -8.47 -11.29
CA VAL A 113 8.26 -8.47 -11.39
C VAL A 113 8.88 -7.15 -10.94
N ASP A 114 8.15 -6.04 -10.97
CA ASP A 114 8.60 -4.73 -10.51
C ASP A 114 8.16 -4.38 -9.08
N LEU A 115 7.56 -5.33 -8.34
CA LEU A 115 7.02 -5.07 -7.01
C LEU A 115 8.14 -4.71 -6.02
N ARG A 116 8.06 -3.49 -5.47
CA ARG A 116 9.00 -2.92 -4.48
C ARG A 116 8.37 -2.77 -3.10
N PHE A 117 7.05 -2.61 -3.03
CA PHE A 117 6.31 -2.42 -1.79
C PHE A 117 5.07 -3.33 -1.74
N LEU A 118 4.93 -4.12 -0.67
CA LEU A 118 3.72 -4.90 -0.38
C LEU A 118 3.31 -4.74 1.09
N LYS A 119 2.07 -4.32 1.32
CA LYS A 119 1.48 -4.28 2.66
C LYS A 119 0.12 -4.96 2.68
N LEU A 120 0.03 -6.00 3.49
CA LEU A 120 -1.19 -6.76 3.77
C LEU A 120 -1.63 -6.44 5.19
N TYR A 121 -2.83 -5.89 5.37
CA TYR A 121 -3.29 -5.43 6.68
C TYR A 121 -4.75 -5.77 6.95
N VAL A 122 -5.11 -5.78 8.23
CA VAL A 122 -6.50 -5.87 8.70
C VAL A 122 -6.78 -4.56 9.47
N PRO A 123 -7.77 -3.75 9.06
CA PRO A 123 -8.17 -2.57 9.81
C PRO A 123 -8.51 -2.90 11.26
N LEU A 124 -8.23 -1.97 12.17
CA LEU A 124 -8.54 -2.13 13.59
C LEU A 124 -10.05 -2.40 13.79
N GLY A 125 -10.37 -3.38 14.64
CA GLY A 125 -11.76 -3.79 14.91
C GLY A 125 -12.38 -4.69 13.83
N MET A 126 -11.66 -4.98 12.73
CA MET A 126 -12.10 -5.92 11.71
C MET A 126 -11.48 -7.30 11.93
N LYS A 127 -12.16 -8.35 11.43
CA LYS A 127 -11.61 -9.70 11.38
C LYS A 127 -11.01 -9.95 9.99
N ARG A 128 -9.93 -10.73 9.94
CA ARG A 128 -9.40 -11.26 8.69
C ARG A 128 -10.45 -12.15 8.03
N LEU A 129 -10.73 -11.91 6.76
CA LEU A 129 -11.68 -12.69 5.96
C LEU A 129 -11.06 -13.28 4.69
N THR A 130 -9.86 -12.83 4.30
CA THR A 130 -9.11 -13.39 3.18
C THR A 130 -8.02 -14.35 3.67
N THR A 131 -8.10 -15.60 3.21
CA THR A 131 -7.10 -16.63 3.46
C THR A 131 -6.04 -16.56 2.36
N LEU A 132 -4.78 -16.31 2.75
CA LEU A 132 -3.65 -16.52 1.86
C LEU A 132 -3.34 -18.01 1.99
N SER A 133 -3.68 -18.81 0.99
CA SER A 133 -3.34 -20.23 1.04
C SER A 133 -1.83 -20.36 0.83
N HIS A 134 -1.15 -20.83 1.86
CA HIS A 134 0.16 -21.42 1.68
C HIS A 134 -0.10 -22.71 0.91
N SER A 135 0.42 -22.81 -0.32
CA SER A 135 0.62 -24.13 -0.92
C SER A 135 1.66 -24.81 -0.04
N ASP A 136 1.39 -26.04 0.42
CA ASP A 136 2.27 -26.85 1.28
C ASP A 136 3.68 -27.12 0.67
N GLN A 137 4.03 -26.49 -0.45
CA GLN A 137 5.35 -26.57 -1.09
C GLN A 137 5.95 -25.24 -1.58
N GLY A 138 5.40 -24.06 -1.23
CA GLY A 138 5.86 -22.81 -1.83
C GLY A 138 6.00 -21.65 -0.87
N ILE A 139 7.24 -21.21 -0.61
CA ILE A 139 7.53 -19.86 -0.12
C ILE A 139 6.92 -18.88 -1.15
N MET A 140 6.17 -17.86 -0.71
CA MET A 140 5.71 -16.80 -1.61
C MET A 140 6.93 -16.23 -2.35
N GLN A 141 6.98 -16.43 -3.68
CA GLN A 141 8.07 -15.91 -4.49
C GLN A 141 7.73 -14.46 -4.84
N PHE A 142 8.48 -13.55 -4.24
CA PHE A 142 8.40 -12.13 -4.56
C PHE A 142 9.52 -11.75 -5.53
N SER A 143 9.32 -10.62 -6.21
CA SER A 143 10.39 -9.96 -6.97
C SER A 143 11.62 -9.72 -6.08
N ASP A 144 12.80 -9.91 -6.65
CA ASP A 144 14.10 -9.54 -6.07
C ASP A 144 14.23 -8.02 -5.84
N LYS A 145 13.34 -7.24 -6.47
CA LYS A 145 13.19 -5.80 -6.25
C LYS A 145 12.37 -5.45 -5.01
N LEU A 146 11.72 -6.41 -4.35
CA LEU A 146 10.91 -6.14 -3.16
C LEU A 146 11.80 -5.54 -2.06
N ARG A 147 11.46 -4.33 -1.62
CA ARG A 147 12.18 -3.59 -0.55
C ARG A 147 11.39 -3.54 0.74
N TYR A 148 10.07 -3.70 0.67
CA TYR A 148 9.19 -3.67 1.83
C TYR A 148 8.11 -4.74 1.75
N LEU A 149 8.03 -5.55 2.81
CA LEU A 149 6.97 -6.52 3.04
C LEU A 149 6.44 -6.37 4.47
N GLU A 150 5.15 -6.10 4.60
CA GLU A 150 4.45 -6.18 5.88
C GLU A 150 3.21 -7.05 5.71
N SER A 151 3.16 -8.15 6.44
CA SER A 151 1.96 -8.98 6.58
C SER A 151 1.62 -9.03 8.06
N VAL A 152 0.59 -8.28 8.46
CA VAL A 152 0.11 -8.37 9.83
C VAL A 152 -0.67 -9.68 9.95
N SER A 153 0.01 -10.74 10.38
CA SER A 153 -0.68 -11.89 10.96
C SER A 153 -1.42 -11.36 12.18
N GLY A 154 -2.74 -11.26 12.10
CA GLY A 154 -3.57 -11.03 13.28
C GLY A 154 -3.08 -11.96 14.39
N MET A 155 -2.77 -11.36 15.54
CA MET A 155 -2.21 -12.03 16.71
C MET A 155 -2.77 -13.45 16.89
N GLY A 156 -1.87 -14.43 16.86
CA GLY A 156 -2.08 -15.66 17.61
C GLY A 156 -1.86 -15.34 19.08
N THR A 157 -2.88 -15.55 19.89
CA THR A 157 -2.87 -15.67 21.36
C THR A 157 -4.23 -16.30 21.71
N LEU A 158 -4.40 -17.45 22.36
CA LEU A 158 -3.54 -18.46 23.00
C LEU A 158 -4.18 -19.83 22.71
#